data_AF-A0A366M233-F1
#
_entry.id   AF-A0A366M233-F1
#
_cell.length_a   1.000
_cell.length_b   1.000
_cell.length_c   1.000
_cell.angle_alpha   90.00
_cell.angle_beta   90.00
_cell.angle_gamma   90.00
#
_symmetry.space_group_name_H-M   'P 1'
#
loop_
_entity.id
_entity.type
_entity.pdbx_description
1 polymer ?
#
loop_
_entity_poly.entity_id
_entity_poly.type
_entity_poly.pdbx_seq_one_letter_code
_entity_poly.pdbx_strand_id
1 'polypeptide(L)'
;MSTHGKCPRCRAGDVLAVLRLPHTWTNTSGNPVRGLSEVLLCTRCDAADPLVTYLAVHPSPCHQDATTLARLLRHWIGRARPPRPDPLAVEAESAAWHRGDL
;
A
#
# COMPACT_ATOMS: atom_id res chain seq x y z
N MET A 1 10.73 10.49 -8.20
CA MET A 1 10.81 10.88 -6.79
C MET A 1 9.41 10.73 -6.18
N SER A 2 9.16 9.69 -5.39
CA SER A 2 7.88 9.56 -4.70
C SER A 2 7.86 10.56 -3.54
N THR A 3 6.96 11.54 -3.62
CA THR A 3 6.76 12.55 -2.58
C THR A 3 6.35 11.87 -1.27
N HIS A 4 7.14 12.05 -0.21
CA HIS A 4 6.80 11.66 1.15
C HIS A 4 5.69 12.59 1.65
N GLY A 5 4.45 12.33 1.22
CA GLY A 5 3.28 13.12 1.55
C GLY A 5 2.64 12.72 2.87
N LYS A 6 1.66 13.52 3.33
CA LYS A 6 0.78 13.12 4.42
C LYS A 6 -0.02 11.89 4.03
N CYS A 7 -0.21 10.99 4.99
CA CYS A 7 -0.94 9.77 4.79
C CYS A 7 -2.41 10.09 4.42
N PRO A 8 -2.93 9.60 3.29
CA PRO A 8 -4.30 9.87 2.90
C PRO A 8 -5.34 9.25 3.85
N ARG A 9 -4.97 8.18 4.59
CA ARG A 9 -5.84 7.50 5.55
C ARG A 9 -6.14 8.37 6.78
N CYS A 10 -5.12 8.88 7.45
CA CYS A 10 -5.30 9.67 8.68
C CYS A 10 -5.08 11.17 8.52
N ARG A 11 -4.57 11.63 7.36
CA ARG A 11 -4.23 13.02 7.04
C ARG A 11 -3.22 13.69 8.00
N ALA A 12 -2.67 12.96 8.96
CA ALA A 12 -1.82 13.50 10.02
C ALA A 12 -0.41 12.90 10.02
N GLY A 13 -0.30 11.58 9.86
CA GLY A 13 0.99 10.89 9.84
C GLY A 13 1.68 11.00 8.49
N ASP A 14 3.01 10.87 8.49
CA ASP A 14 3.82 10.84 7.27
C ASP A 14 3.85 9.43 6.66
N VAL A 15 3.92 9.37 5.33
CA VAL A 15 4.16 8.13 4.59
C VAL A 15 5.66 7.81 4.62
N LEU A 16 6.01 6.69 5.26
CA LEU A 16 7.40 6.20 5.36
C LEU A 16 7.84 5.43 4.12
N ALA A 17 6.93 4.68 3.50
CA ALA A 17 7.22 3.92 2.30
C ALA A 17 5.95 3.64 1.50
N VAL A 18 6.14 3.48 0.18
CA VAL A 18 5.14 2.94 -0.75
C VAL A 18 5.63 1.56 -1.20
N LEU A 19 4.93 0.52 -0.76
CA LEU A 19 5.25 -0.85 -1.10
C LEU A 19 4.42 -1.29 -2.31
N ARG A 20 5.08 -1.83 -3.33
CA ARG A 20 4.44 -2.35 -4.54
C ARG A 20 4.39 -3.87 -4.46
N LEU A 21 3.20 -4.41 -4.29
CA LEU A 21 2.96 -5.84 -4.17
C LEU A 21 2.37 -6.37 -5.48
N PRO A 22 2.97 -7.42 -6.07
CA PRO A 22 2.32 -8.16 -7.13
C PRO A 22 0.98 -8.70 -6.65
N HIS A 23 -0.07 -8.45 -7.43
CA HIS A 23 -1.40 -8.97 -7.17
C HIS A 23 -1.93 -9.61 -8.43
N THR A 24 -2.62 -10.74 -8.29
CA THR A 24 -3.29 -11.42 -9.40
C THR A 24 -4.75 -11.60 -9.03
N TRP A 25 -5.64 -11.21 -9.93
CA TRP A 25 -7.06 -11.52 -9.83
C TRP A 25 -7.55 -12.24 -11.09
N THR A 26 -8.67 -12.92 -10.99
CA THR A 26 -9.34 -13.54 -12.13
C THR A 26 -10.43 -12.60 -12.63
N ASN A 27 -10.43 -12.28 -13.92
CA ASN A 27 -11.47 -11.45 -14.51
C ASN A 27 -12.77 -12.23 -14.75
N THR A 28 -13.83 -11.55 -15.20
CA THR A 28 -15.13 -12.15 -15.49
C THR A 28 -15.09 -13.23 -16.57
N SER A 29 -14.07 -13.19 -17.45
CA SER A 29 -13.82 -14.22 -18.46
C SER A 29 -12.99 -15.42 -17.95
N GLY A 30 -12.68 -15.47 -16.66
CA GLY A 30 -11.89 -16.55 -16.06
C GLY A 30 -10.37 -16.43 -16.29
N ASN A 31 -9.90 -15.35 -16.92
CA ASN A 31 -8.48 -15.16 -17.22
C ASN A 31 -7.74 -14.47 -16.06
N PRO A 32 -6.51 -14.89 -15.73
CA PRO A 32 -5.71 -14.23 -14.72
C PRO A 32 -5.20 -12.89 -15.24
N VAL A 33 -5.43 -11.84 -14.48
CA VAL A 33 -4.89 -10.49 -14.70
C VAL A 33 -3.84 -10.23 -13.64
N ARG A 34 -2.62 -9.92 -14.08
CA ARG A 34 -1.51 -9.53 -13.20
C ARG A 34 -1.51 -8.01 -13.05
N GLY A 35 -1.49 -7.54 -11.81
CA GLY A 35 -1.41 -6.13 -11.47
C GLY A 35 -0.40 -5.88 -10.35
N LEU A 36 -0.23 -4.60 -10.02
CA LEU A 36 0.51 -4.15 -8.84
C LEU A 36 -0.48 -3.45 -7.93
N SER A 37 -0.47 -3.81 -6.64
CA SER A 37 -1.13 -3.06 -5.60
C SER A 37 -0.11 -2.19 -4.88
N GLU A 38 -0.41 -0.91 -4.71
CA GLU A 38 0.38 -0.04 -3.85
C GLU A 38 -0.19 -0.05 -2.43
N VAL A 39 0.69 -0.16 -1.44
CA VAL A 39 0.34 -0.11 -0.03
C VAL A 39 1.23 0.92 0.67
N LEU A 40 0.60 1.86 1.37
CA LEU A 40 1.27 2.97 2.04
C LEU A 40 1.54 2.62 3.50
N LEU A 41 2.80 2.66 3.92
CA LEU A 41 3.18 2.58 5.33
C LEU A 41 3.16 3.97 5.97
N CYS A 42 2.34 4.14 7.00
CA CYS A 42 2.16 5.39 7.71
C CYS A 42 2.72 5.31 9.13
N THR A 43 3.46 6.33 9.53
CA THR A 43 3.96 6.54 10.91
C THR A 43 2.89 6.43 12.00
N ARG A 44 1.62 6.74 11.70
CA ARG A 44 0.51 6.73 12.67
C ARG A 44 -0.43 5.54 12.50
N CYS A 45 -0.95 5.31 11.29
CA CYS A 45 -1.91 4.25 11.06
C CYS A 45 -1.33 2.85 11.32
N ASP A 46 -0.03 2.68 11.09
CA ASP A 46 0.64 1.40 11.17
C ASP A 46 1.68 1.37 12.30
N ALA A 47 1.59 2.29 13.27
CA ALA A 47 2.59 2.49 14.33
C ALA A 47 2.90 1.23 15.17
N ALA A 48 1.97 0.26 15.22
CA ALA A 48 2.16 -1.01 15.92
C ALA A 48 2.99 -2.03 15.12
N ASP A 49 3.30 -1.76 13.86
CA ASP A 49 4.06 -2.68 13.01
C ASP A 49 5.58 -2.48 13.19
N PRO A 50 6.35 -3.54 13.50
CA PRO A 50 7.80 -3.43 13.64
C PRO A 50 8.53 -2.90 12.39
N LEU A 51 7.98 -3.11 11.18
CA LEU A 51 8.53 -2.55 9.95
C LEU A 51 8.48 -1.02 9.93
N VAL A 52 7.44 -0.42 10.52
CA VAL A 52 7.27 1.03 10.61
C VAL A 52 8.31 1.64 11.53
N THR A 53 8.53 1.04 12.70
CA THR A 53 9.61 1.45 13.61
C THR A 53 10.97 1.34 12.93
N TYR A 54 11.22 0.23 12.22
CA TYR A 54 12.47 0.02 11.51
C TYR A 54 12.73 1.10 10.45
N LEU A 55 11.75 1.39 9.59
CA LEU A 55 11.90 2.40 8.53
C LEU A 55 11.96 3.84 9.07
N ALA A 56 11.37 4.11 10.23
CA ALA A 56 11.50 5.41 10.89
C ALA A 56 12.94 5.67 11.40
N VAL A 57 13.64 4.61 11.84
CA VAL A 57 15.05 4.69 12.29
C VAL A 57 16.02 4.61 11.11
N HIS A 58 15.68 3.80 10.10
CA HIS A 58 16.50 3.56 8.91
C HIS A 58 15.76 4.03 7.65
N PRO A 59 15.68 5.35 7.38
CA PRO A 59 14.93 5.88 6.24
C PRO A 59 15.54 5.49 4.89
N SER A 60 16.82 5.11 4.87
CA SER A 60 17.50 4.54 3.70
C SER A 60 18.28 3.29 4.11
N PRO A 61 17.63 2.12 4.22
CA PRO A 61 18.27 0.87 4.61
C PRO A 61 19.41 0.51 3.67
N CYS A 62 20.56 0.12 4.21
CA CYS A 62 21.72 -0.26 3.40
C CYS A 62 21.82 -1.78 3.23
N HIS A 63 22.81 -2.28 2.49
CA HIS A 63 22.95 -3.72 2.25
C HIS A 63 23.18 -4.53 3.55
N GLN A 64 23.77 -3.94 4.59
CA GLN A 64 24.01 -4.60 5.87
C GLN A 64 22.70 -4.93 6.61
N ASP A 65 21.65 -4.17 6.30
CA ASP A 65 20.33 -4.30 6.90
C ASP A 65 19.41 -5.29 6.16
N ALA A 66 19.82 -5.78 5.00
CA ALA A 66 18.95 -6.50 4.06
C ALA A 66 18.25 -7.71 4.69
N THR A 67 18.94 -8.48 5.54
CA THR A 67 18.37 -9.65 6.21
C THR A 67 17.26 -9.26 7.19
N THR A 68 17.48 -8.20 7.97
CA THR A 68 16.50 -7.68 8.95
C THR A 68 15.29 -7.11 8.21
N LEU A 69 15.53 -6.26 7.22
CA LEU A 69 14.47 -5.68 6.40
C LEU A 69 13.65 -6.76 5.69
N ALA A 70 14.30 -7.75 5.09
CA ALA A 70 13.61 -8.86 4.42
C ALA A 70 12.73 -9.68 5.38
N ARG A 71 13.19 -9.91 6.61
CA ARG A 71 12.39 -10.59 7.65
C ARG A 71 11.15 -9.77 8.02
N LEU A 72 11.33 -8.47 8.26
CA LEU A 72 10.24 -7.56 8.61
C LEU A 72 9.22 -7.44 7.47
N LEU A 73 9.68 -7.29 6.22
CA LEU A 73 8.82 -7.26 5.04
C LEU A 73 8.02 -8.57 4.88
N ARG A 74 8.63 -9.74 5.05
CA ARG A 74 7.90 -11.02 4.97
C ARG A 74 6.82 -11.13 6.05
N HIS A 75 7.14 -10.73 7.28
CA HIS A 75 6.16 -10.73 8.36
C HIS A 75 5.01 -9.75 8.08
N TRP A 76 5.33 -8.56 7.59
CA TRP A 76 4.36 -7.55 7.21
C TRP A 76 3.46 -8.02 6.05
N ILE A 77 4.03 -8.57 4.96
CA ILE A 77 3.29 -9.08 3.79
C ILE A 77 2.27 -10.15 4.20
N GLY A 78 2.63 -11.04 5.14
CA GLY A 78 1.72 -12.07 5.64
C GLY A 78 0.46 -11.53 6.31
N ARG A 79 0.48 -10.27 6.78
CA ARG A 79 -0.64 -9.59 7.43
C ARG A 79 -1.25 -8.49 6.57
N ALA A 80 -0.49 -7.97 5.61
CA ALA A 80 -0.90 -6.91 4.71
C ALA A 80 -2.05 -7.44 3.83
N ARG A 81 -3.25 -6.96 4.09
CA ARG A 81 -4.37 -7.13 3.17
C ARG A 81 -4.53 -5.84 2.38
N PRO A 82 -4.60 -5.90 1.03
CA PRO A 82 -5.05 -4.76 0.26
C PRO A 82 -6.40 -4.29 0.82
N PRO A 83 -6.64 -2.98 0.98
CA PRO A 83 -7.95 -2.48 1.35
C PRO A 83 -8.97 -3.00 0.33
N ARG A 84 -10.09 -3.55 0.83
CA ARG A 84 -11.19 -3.91 -0.06
C ARG A 84 -11.71 -2.61 -0.68
N PRO A 85 -11.89 -2.54 -2.02
CA PRO A 85 -12.53 -1.40 -2.65
C PRO A 85 -13.88 -1.14 -1.98
N ASP A 86 -14.19 0.12 -1.72
CA ASP A 86 -15.53 0.52 -1.27
C ASP A 86 -16.48 0.41 -2.48
N PRO A 87 -17.44 -0.53 -2.47
CA PRO A 87 -18.32 -0.74 -3.61
C PRO A 87 -19.11 0.52 -3.99
N LEU A 88 -19.51 1.32 -2.99
CA LEU A 88 -20.30 2.53 -3.22
C LEU A 88 -19.45 3.62 -3.86
N ALA A 89 -18.19 3.76 -3.45
CA ALA A 89 -17.26 4.70 -4.07
C ALA A 89 -16.97 4.32 -5.52
N VAL A 90 -16.79 3.02 -5.80
CA VAL A 90 -16.56 2.50 -7.16
C VAL A 90 -17.78 2.74 -8.05
N GLU A 91 -18.99 2.50 -7.56
CA GLU A 91 -20.22 2.77 -8.29
C GLU A 91 -20.40 4.27 -8.59
N ALA A 92 -20.13 5.13 -7.62
CA ALA A 92 -20.21 6.58 -7.79
C ALA A 92 -19.22 7.10 -8.85
N GLU A 93 -17.98 6.62 -8.81
CA GLU A 93 -16.94 6.95 -9.79
C GLU A 93 -17.32 6.46 -11.20
N SER A 94 -17.79 5.21 -11.32
CA SER A 94 -18.28 4.65 -12.58
C SER A 94 -19.44 5.45 -13.18
N ALA A 95 -20.40 5.86 -12.35
CA ALA A 95 -21.52 6.69 -12.79
C ALA A 95 -21.06 8.08 -13.27
N ALA A 96 -20.07 8.69 -12.61
CA ALA A 96 -19.49 9.97 -13.04
C ALA A 96 -18.77 9.85 -14.39
N TRP A 97 -18.03 8.76 -14.59
CA TRP A 97 -17.39 8.46 -15.87
C TRP A 97 -18.40 8.34 -17.01
N HIS A 98 -19.49 7.58 -16.79
CA HIS A 98 -20.54 7.40 -17.80
C HIS A 98 -21.27 8.70 -18.18
N ARG A 99 -21.30 9.70 -17.30
CA ARG A 99 -21.87 11.03 -17.59
C ARG A 99 -20.86 12.01 -18.20
N GLY A 100 -19.57 11.68 -18.21
CA GLY A 100 -18.49 12.57 -18.67
C GLY A 100 -18.05 13.61 -17.63
N ASP A 101 -18.30 13.36 -16.34
CA ASP A 101 -17.97 14.27 -15.23
C ASP A 101 -16.55 14.05 -14.67
N LEU A 102 -15.79 13.08 -15.21
CA LEU A 102 -14.42 12.71 -14.82
C LEU A 102 -13.40 13.04 -15.91
#